data_AF-A0A0D8IEY2-F1
#
_entry.id   AF-A0A0D8IEY2-F1
#
_cell.length_a   1.000
_cell.length_b   1.000
_cell.length_c   1.000
_cell.angle_alpha   90.00
_cell.angle_beta   90.00
_cell.angle_gamma   90.00
#
_symmetry.space_group_name_H-M   'P 1'
#
loop_
_entity.id
_entity.type
_entity.pdbx_description
1 polymer ?
#
loop_
_entity_poly.entity_id
_entity_poly.type
_entity_poly.pdbx_seq_one_letter_code
_entity_poly.pdbx_strand_id
1 'polypeptide(L)'
;MMTMDNLCSVIVIAMEVLMYINLLRLFLKISKKQYLKLYFFVFISSVIIVTTHSIIQYSYNLKTVIVLIIHGLMIIAVLKTTVFKTIFLSLIYAVVTLLGNVFAIFIMRHTLGAEVVEILNEPRLFFAGNIVSFSVIGLLLYSIKYILLYKAYGKMVRSKAKNIILYILTVFSMLFINYYTFIYHVNKMNVWISVLHFILVGVYIMISLDYTFLEKNFYYQKILYQNQQEYLTKTESLLNDYRELKHGWKDYLTGFSGFIYGGEKDWEALVAYYESVVEKTKDLSKDSLS
;
A
#
# COMPACT_ATOMS: atom_id res chain seq x y z
N MET A 1 31.68 -28.06 1.14
CA MET A 1 31.13 -27.94 -0.22
C MET A 1 29.62 -27.73 -0.08
N MET A 2 29.05 -26.64 -0.60
CA MET A 2 27.62 -26.35 -0.43
C MET A 2 26.83 -27.33 -1.32
N THR A 3 26.04 -28.22 -0.72
CA THR A 3 25.15 -29.10 -1.49
C THR A 3 24.03 -28.27 -2.12
N MET A 4 23.45 -28.78 -3.21
CA MET A 4 22.35 -28.09 -3.89
C MET A 4 21.21 -27.80 -2.92
N ASP A 5 20.87 -28.74 -2.03
CA ASP A 5 19.82 -28.59 -1.02
C ASP A 5 20.09 -27.45 -0.02
N ASN A 6 21.36 -27.24 0.35
CA ASN A 6 21.75 -26.14 1.22
C ASN A 6 21.61 -24.79 0.51
N LEU A 7 21.95 -24.71 -0.78
CA LEU A 7 21.73 -23.51 -1.58
C LEU A 7 20.24 -23.20 -1.71
N CYS A 8 19.42 -24.23 -1.98
CA CYS A 8 17.97 -24.09 -2.09
C CYS A 8 17.35 -23.55 -0.79
N SER A 9 17.75 -24.14 0.34
CA SER A 9 17.28 -23.73 1.67
C SER A 9 17.64 -22.29 2.00
N VAL A 10 18.86 -21.85 1.67
CA VAL A 10 19.30 -20.46 1.93
C VAL A 10 18.49 -19.44 1.12
N ILE A 11 18.15 -19.74 -0.14
CA ILE A 11 17.32 -18.87 -0.98
C ILE A 11 15.91 -18.74 -0.41
N VAL A 12 15.31 -19.86 0.03
CA VAL A 12 13.99 -19.85 0.66
C VAL A 12 14.00 -19.05 1.96
N ILE A 13 15.01 -19.24 2.82
CA ILE A 13 15.19 -18.46 4.06
C ILE A 13 15.30 -16.96 3.76
N ALA A 14 16.06 -16.56 2.73
CA ALA A 14 16.19 -15.16 2.34
C ALA A 14 14.81 -14.56 2.01
N MET A 15 13.99 -15.27 1.23
CA MET A 15 12.64 -14.84 0.89
C MET A 15 11.71 -14.80 2.10
N GLU A 16 11.72 -15.82 2.97
CA GLU A 16 10.92 -15.81 4.20
C GLU A 16 11.22 -14.59 5.07
N VAL A 17 12.51 -14.26 5.23
CA VAL A 17 12.94 -13.08 6.00
C VAL A 17 12.43 -11.79 5.34
N LEU A 18 12.48 -11.69 4.01
CA LEU A 18 11.93 -10.54 3.27
C LEU A 18 10.43 -10.40 3.50
N MET A 19 9.68 -11.50 3.41
CA MET A 19 8.23 -11.52 3.61
C MET A 19 7.86 -11.14 5.04
N TYR A 20 8.59 -11.68 6.02
CA TYR A 20 8.43 -11.36 7.42
C TYR A 20 8.60 -9.86 7.67
N ILE A 21 9.70 -9.27 7.19
CA ILE A 21 9.97 -7.85 7.40
C ILE A 21 8.97 -6.97 6.66
N ASN A 22 8.52 -7.37 5.47
CA ASN A 22 7.47 -6.65 4.75
C ASN A 22 6.13 -6.69 5.49
N LEU A 23 5.78 -7.79 6.16
CA LEU A 23 4.64 -7.83 7.07
C LEU A 23 4.81 -6.86 8.23
N LEU A 24 6.00 -6.80 8.86
CA LEU A 24 6.25 -5.84 9.93
C LEU A 24 6.08 -4.39 9.46
N ARG A 25 6.53 -4.08 8.24
CA ARG A 25 6.37 -2.75 7.62
C ARG A 25 4.91 -2.35 7.38
N LEU A 26 3.96 -3.29 7.39
CA LEU A 26 2.53 -2.96 7.31
C LEU A 26 2.02 -2.30 8.60
N PHE A 27 2.61 -2.65 9.74
CA PHE A 27 2.13 -2.24 11.07
C PHE A 27 3.12 -1.32 11.81
N LEU A 28 4.37 -1.28 11.38
CA LEU A 28 5.46 -0.54 12.00
C LEU A 28 6.16 0.37 10.99
N LYS A 29 6.46 1.60 11.41
CA LYS A 29 7.34 2.49 10.66
C LYS A 29 8.79 2.09 10.93
N ILE A 30 9.41 1.42 9.97
CA ILE A 30 10.78 0.92 10.08
C ILE A 30 11.70 1.81 9.21
N SER A 31 12.71 2.41 9.82
CA SER A 31 13.71 3.19 9.07
C SER A 31 14.63 2.29 8.23
N LYS A 32 15.22 2.81 7.16
CA LYS A 32 16.12 2.05 6.27
C LYS A 32 17.28 1.37 7.03
N LYS A 33 17.86 2.04 8.03
CA LYS A 33 18.95 1.51 8.86
C LYS A 33 18.47 0.36 9.76
N GLN A 34 17.28 0.47 10.35
CA GLN A 34 16.68 -0.60 11.16
C GLN A 34 16.27 -1.79 10.29
N TYR A 35 15.74 -1.53 9.09
CA TYR A 35 15.39 -2.57 8.12
C TYR A 35 16.59 -3.46 7.79
N LEU A 36 17.72 -2.87 7.40
CA LEU A 36 18.93 -3.62 7.04
C LEU A 36 19.46 -4.43 8.22
N LYS A 37 19.48 -3.84 9.43
CA LYS A 37 19.89 -4.56 10.65
C LYS A 37 18.98 -5.75 10.93
N LEU A 38 17.66 -5.53 10.89
CA LEU A 38 16.67 -6.57 11.15
C LEU A 38 16.80 -7.69 10.12
N TYR A 39 16.93 -7.36 8.83
CA TYR A 39 17.15 -8.33 7.77
C TYR A 39 18.38 -9.20 8.03
N PHE A 40 19.52 -8.57 8.32
CA PHE A 40 20.76 -9.28 8.58
C PHE A 40 20.65 -10.23 9.79
N PHE A 41 20.12 -9.75 10.91
CA PHE A 41 20.00 -10.58 12.12
C PHE A 41 19.02 -11.74 11.95
N VAL A 42 17.84 -11.49 11.37
CA VAL A 42 16.81 -12.50 11.16
C VAL A 42 17.26 -13.53 10.11
N PHE A 43 17.97 -13.10 9.06
CA PHE A 43 18.54 -14.00 8.06
C PHE A 43 19.59 -14.93 8.67
N ILE A 44 20.59 -14.38 9.36
CA ILE A 44 21.66 -15.18 9.97
C ILE A 44 21.09 -16.14 11.02
N SER A 45 20.19 -15.68 11.88
CA SER A 45 19.58 -16.56 12.88
C SER A 45 18.84 -17.73 12.23
N SER A 46 18.11 -17.47 11.14
CA SER A 46 17.34 -18.50 10.44
C SER A 46 18.25 -19.53 9.76
N VAL A 47 19.35 -19.07 9.13
CA VAL A 47 20.38 -19.97 8.57
C VAL A 47 21.04 -20.83 9.65
N ILE A 48 21.39 -20.24 10.81
CA ILE A 48 21.98 -21.00 11.92
C ILE A 48 21.01 -22.06 12.41
N ILE A 49 19.75 -21.72 12.67
CA ILE A 49 18.72 -22.66 13.17
C ILE A 49 18.50 -23.81 12.18
N VAL A 50 18.46 -23.52 10.88
CA VAL A 50 18.25 -24.54 9.84
C VAL A 50 19.46 -25.46 9.71
N THR A 51 20.68 -24.94 9.81
CA THR A 51 21.92 -25.73 9.68
C THR A 51 22.27 -26.54 10.93
N THR A 52 21.96 -26.04 12.14
CA THR A 52 22.19 -26.77 13.40
C THR A 52 21.14 -27.84 13.71
N HIS A 53 19.96 -27.78 13.08
CA HIS A 53 18.88 -28.75 13.29
C HIS A 53 18.52 -29.52 12.01
N SER A 54 19.52 -30.06 11.31
CA SER A 54 19.29 -30.99 10.20
C SER A 54 18.89 -32.41 10.65
N ILE A 55 19.20 -32.81 11.89
CA ILE A 55 19.11 -34.22 12.36
C ILE A 55 18.08 -34.44 13.49
N ILE A 56 17.44 -33.41 14.06
CA ILE A 56 16.49 -33.63 15.16
C ILE A 56 15.14 -34.12 14.62
N GLN A 57 15.01 -35.43 14.65
CA GLN A 57 13.86 -36.27 14.27
C GLN A 57 12.56 -35.99 15.07
N TYR A 58 12.49 -34.91 15.85
CA TYR A 58 11.32 -34.58 16.66
C TYR A 58 10.88 -33.11 16.52
N SER A 59 9.80 -32.98 15.75
CA SER A 59 8.85 -31.87 15.63
C SER A 59 9.31 -30.62 14.89
N TYR A 60 8.94 -30.57 13.61
CA TYR A 60 8.80 -29.36 12.80
C TYR A 60 8.16 -28.18 13.58
N ASN A 61 7.23 -28.49 14.49
CA ASN A 61 6.57 -27.51 15.35
C ASN A 61 7.54 -26.83 16.34
N LEU A 62 8.45 -27.57 16.98
CA LEU A 62 9.43 -26.99 17.91
C LEU A 62 10.41 -26.06 17.18
N LYS A 63 10.85 -26.44 15.98
CA LYS A 63 11.69 -25.59 15.13
C LYS A 63 11.00 -24.28 14.78
N THR A 64 9.73 -24.34 14.37
CA THR A 64 8.92 -23.15 14.07
C THR A 64 8.77 -22.25 15.30
N VAL A 65 8.55 -22.82 16.48
CA VAL A 65 8.45 -22.06 17.74
C VAL A 65 9.77 -21.36 18.07
N ILE A 66 10.92 -22.05 17.95
CA ILE A 66 12.25 -21.47 18.20
C ILE A 66 12.52 -20.30 17.25
N VAL A 67 12.22 -20.47 15.95
CA VAL A 67 12.36 -19.41 14.94
C VAL A 67 11.52 -18.19 15.31
N LEU A 68 10.24 -18.39 15.65
CA LEU A 68 9.33 -17.30 16.03
C LEU A 68 9.78 -16.57 17.31
N ILE A 69 10.29 -17.29 18.31
CA ILE A 69 10.81 -16.69 19.54
C ILE A 69 12.03 -15.83 19.22
N ILE A 70 13.00 -16.35 18.47
CA ILE A 70 14.21 -15.62 18.10
C ILE A 70 13.87 -14.40 17.26
N HIS A 71 12.99 -14.55 16.27
CA HIS A 71 12.51 -13.43 15.47
C HIS A 71 11.81 -12.37 16.33
N GLY A 72 10.99 -12.78 17.30
CA GLY A 72 10.33 -11.88 18.25
C GLY A 72 11.34 -11.10 19.11
N LEU A 73 12.35 -11.77 19.66
CA LEU A 73 13.43 -11.13 20.42
C LEU A 73 14.20 -10.11 19.57
N MET A 74 14.49 -10.44 18.31
CA MET A 74 15.16 -9.53 17.38
C MET A 74 14.33 -8.29 17.07
N ILE A 75 13.00 -8.41 16.93
CA ILE A 75 12.11 -7.26 16.79
C ILE A 75 12.17 -6.38 18.04
N ILE A 76 12.04 -6.98 19.23
CA ILE A 76 12.07 -6.22 20.49
C ILE A 76 13.41 -5.47 20.61
N ALA A 77 14.54 -6.12 20.30
CA ALA A 77 15.86 -5.52 20.38
C ALA A 77 16.08 -4.39 19.35
N VAL A 78 15.70 -4.61 18.08
CA VAL A 78 16.02 -3.68 16.97
C VAL A 78 14.97 -2.56 16.84
N LEU A 79 13.69 -2.88 17.02
CA LEU A 79 12.56 -1.97 16.84
C LEU A 79 11.99 -1.44 18.15
N LYS A 80 12.45 -1.92 19.32
CA LYS A 80 11.99 -1.50 20.65
C LYS A 80 10.47 -1.63 20.82
N THR A 81 9.89 -2.69 20.26
CA THR A 81 8.45 -2.98 20.39
C THR A 81 8.12 -3.56 21.78
N THR A 82 6.90 -3.34 22.25
CA THR A 82 6.40 -4.02 23.45
C THR A 82 6.21 -5.52 23.19
N VAL A 83 6.27 -6.34 24.24
CA VAL A 83 6.12 -7.80 24.15
C VAL A 83 4.77 -8.17 23.52
N PHE A 84 3.67 -7.60 23.99
CA PHE A 84 2.33 -7.84 23.44
C PHE A 84 2.23 -7.49 21.95
N LYS A 85 2.80 -6.36 21.54
CA LYS A 85 2.80 -5.96 20.11
C LYS A 85 3.60 -6.93 19.27
N THR A 86 4.71 -7.44 19.80
CA THR A 86 5.56 -8.42 19.11
C THR A 86 4.84 -9.76 18.95
N ILE A 87 4.20 -10.26 20.01
CA ILE A 87 3.40 -11.49 19.96
C ILE A 87 2.29 -11.37 18.91
N PHE A 88 1.58 -10.24 18.89
CA PHE A 88 0.54 -9.98 17.91
C PHE A 88 1.07 -10.01 16.47
N LEU A 89 2.22 -9.38 16.21
CA LEU A 89 2.83 -9.38 14.87
C LEU A 89 3.32 -10.77 14.45
N SER A 90 3.93 -11.53 15.36
CA SER A 90 4.33 -12.92 15.11
C SER A 90 3.13 -13.82 14.82
N LEU A 91 2.00 -13.60 15.50
CA LEU A 91 0.75 -14.34 15.25
C LEU A 91 0.21 -14.04 13.85
N ILE A 92 0.15 -12.77 13.45
CA ILE A 92 -0.30 -12.41 12.09
C ILE A 92 0.61 -13.06 11.04
N TYR A 93 1.94 -13.02 11.25
CA TYR A 93 2.87 -13.68 10.33
C TYR A 93 2.60 -15.19 10.23
N ALA A 94 2.44 -15.87 11.36
CA ALA A 94 2.14 -17.30 11.39
C ALA A 94 0.85 -17.63 10.62
N VAL A 95 -0.21 -16.83 10.80
CA VAL A 95 -1.49 -17.02 10.08
C VAL A 95 -1.34 -16.82 8.58
N VAL A 96 -0.67 -15.75 8.14
CA VAL A 96 -0.48 -15.46 6.71
C VAL A 96 0.38 -16.55 6.05
N THR A 97 1.46 -16.99 6.71
CA THR A 97 2.33 -18.06 6.21
C THR A 97 1.59 -19.40 6.15
N LEU A 98 0.76 -19.71 7.16
CA LEU A 98 -0.08 -20.92 7.15
C LEU A 98 -1.02 -20.92 5.94
N LEU A 99 -1.70 -19.81 5.67
CA LEU A 99 -2.58 -19.68 4.50
C LEU A 99 -1.80 -19.89 3.19
N GLY A 100 -0.64 -19.25 3.04
CA GLY A 100 0.23 -19.43 1.88
C GLY A 100 0.60 -20.89 1.64
N ASN A 101 1.03 -21.58 2.70
CA ASN A 101 1.44 -22.98 2.64
C ASN A 101 0.27 -23.92 2.31
N VAL A 102 -0.91 -23.70 2.92
CA VAL A 102 -2.11 -24.51 2.62
C VAL A 102 -2.53 -24.34 1.17
N PHE A 103 -2.54 -23.12 0.65
CA PHE A 103 -2.85 -22.86 -0.77
C PHE A 103 -1.81 -23.48 -1.70
N ALA A 104 -0.52 -23.40 -1.35
CA ALA A 104 0.53 -24.02 -2.14
C ALA A 104 0.37 -25.54 -2.21
N ILE A 105 0.13 -26.21 -1.08
CA ILE A 105 -0.10 -27.65 -1.03
C ILE A 105 -1.33 -28.03 -1.87
N PHE A 106 -2.42 -27.27 -1.74
CA PHE A 106 -3.64 -27.50 -2.51
C PHE A 106 -3.40 -27.42 -4.03
N ILE A 107 -2.73 -26.35 -4.50
CA ILE A 107 -2.40 -26.16 -5.91
C ILE A 107 -1.50 -27.30 -6.39
N MET A 108 -0.39 -27.55 -5.69
CA MET A 108 0.58 -28.59 -6.07
C MET A 108 -0.07 -29.97 -6.17
N ARG A 109 -0.94 -30.32 -5.22
CA ARG A 109 -1.66 -31.61 -5.23
C ARG A 109 -2.66 -31.70 -6.38
N HIS A 110 -3.39 -30.63 -6.69
CA HIS A 110 -4.38 -30.64 -7.78
C HIS A 110 -3.79 -30.52 -9.18
N THR A 111 -2.68 -29.80 -9.35
CA THR A 111 -2.07 -29.62 -10.69
C THR A 111 -1.07 -30.72 -11.03
N LEU A 112 -0.30 -31.20 -10.05
CA LEU A 112 0.78 -32.17 -10.27
C LEU A 112 0.48 -33.55 -9.72
N GLY A 113 -0.57 -33.72 -8.90
CA GLY A 113 -0.82 -34.98 -8.19
C GLY A 113 0.20 -35.27 -7.09
N ALA A 114 1.09 -34.32 -6.77
CA ALA A 114 2.20 -34.52 -5.84
C ALA A 114 1.71 -34.66 -4.40
N GLU A 115 2.31 -35.60 -3.66
CA GLU A 115 2.04 -35.77 -2.24
C GLU A 115 2.83 -34.76 -1.38
N VAL A 116 2.35 -34.47 -0.17
CA VAL A 116 3.02 -33.54 0.76
C VAL A 116 4.45 -33.97 1.07
N VAL A 117 4.69 -35.28 1.17
CA VAL A 117 6.01 -35.85 1.44
C VAL A 117 6.95 -35.60 0.26
N GLU A 118 6.47 -35.69 -0.98
CA GLU A 118 7.26 -35.42 -2.19
C GLU A 118 7.60 -33.93 -2.29
N ILE A 119 6.63 -33.05 -2.01
CA ILE A 119 6.85 -31.59 -2.00
C ILE A 119 7.95 -31.19 -1.01
N LEU A 120 8.05 -31.87 0.13
CA LEU A 120 9.04 -31.55 1.17
C LEU A 120 10.44 -32.11 0.89
N ASN A 121 10.53 -33.22 0.14
CA ASN A 121 11.78 -33.96 -0.03
C ASN A 121 12.40 -33.82 -1.43
N GLU A 122 11.62 -33.46 -2.45
CA GLU A 122 12.14 -33.22 -3.79
C GLU A 122 12.45 -31.72 -4.00
N PRO A 123 13.72 -31.33 -4.26
CA PRO A 123 14.13 -29.92 -4.32
C PRO A 123 13.34 -29.07 -5.34
N ARG A 124 12.90 -29.67 -6.44
CA ARG A 124 12.13 -29.01 -7.50
C ARG A 124 10.71 -28.67 -7.03
N LEU A 125 10.02 -29.65 -6.44
CA LEU A 125 8.68 -29.49 -5.90
C LEU A 125 8.70 -28.59 -4.66
N PHE A 126 9.74 -28.70 -3.83
CA PHE A 126 9.97 -27.81 -2.69
C PHE A 126 10.04 -26.35 -3.13
N PHE A 127 10.81 -26.05 -4.18
CA PHE A 127 10.85 -24.70 -4.71
C PHE A 127 9.52 -24.26 -5.29
N ALA A 128 8.90 -25.07 -6.16
CA ALA A 128 7.61 -24.72 -6.75
C ALA A 128 6.56 -24.41 -5.68
N GLY A 129 6.45 -25.25 -4.64
CA GLY A 129 5.56 -25.02 -3.51
C GLY A 129 5.87 -23.73 -2.76
N ASN A 130 7.15 -23.43 -2.49
CA ASN A 130 7.54 -22.19 -1.82
C ASN A 130 7.26 -20.95 -2.68
N ILE A 131 7.45 -20.98 -4.01
CA ILE A 131 7.14 -19.80 -4.83
C ILE A 131 5.63 -19.54 -4.83
N VAL A 132 4.81 -20.58 -4.96
CA VAL A 132 3.35 -20.46 -4.88
C VAL A 132 2.96 -19.88 -3.52
N SER A 133 3.53 -20.40 -2.43
CA SER A 133 3.30 -19.89 -1.07
C SER A 133 3.66 -18.40 -0.96
N PHE A 134 4.88 -18.01 -1.35
CA PHE A 134 5.34 -16.61 -1.28
C PHE A 134 4.50 -15.65 -2.13
N SER A 135 3.94 -16.13 -3.22
CA SER A 135 3.05 -15.32 -4.06
C SER A 135 1.73 -15.07 -3.39
N VAL A 136 1.12 -16.12 -2.84
CA VAL A 136 -0.13 -16.01 -2.07
C VAL A 136 0.09 -15.07 -0.88
N ILE A 137 1.17 -15.25 -0.12
CA ILE A 137 1.55 -14.37 0.99
C ILE A 137 1.74 -12.93 0.49
N GLY A 138 2.47 -12.72 -0.60
CA GLY A 138 2.74 -11.39 -1.15
C GLY A 138 1.47 -10.65 -1.56
N LEU A 139 0.54 -11.35 -2.21
CA LEU A 139 -0.77 -10.83 -2.60
C LEU A 139 -1.64 -10.50 -1.38
N LEU A 140 -1.65 -11.36 -0.36
CA LEU A 140 -2.36 -11.10 0.89
C LEU A 140 -1.80 -9.84 1.58
N LEU A 141 -0.48 -9.73 1.71
CA LEU A 141 0.16 -8.56 2.30
C LEU A 141 -0.14 -7.27 1.51
N TYR A 142 -0.12 -7.35 0.17
CA TYR A 142 -0.46 -6.21 -0.69
C TYR A 142 -1.92 -5.78 -0.52
N SER A 143 -2.84 -6.75 -0.46
CA SER A 143 -4.27 -6.52 -0.25
C SER A 143 -4.53 -5.88 1.13
N ILE A 144 -3.87 -6.39 2.19
CA ILE A 144 -3.94 -5.82 3.54
C ILE A 144 -3.42 -4.37 3.52
N LYS A 145 -2.28 -4.10 2.86
CA LYS A 145 -1.77 -2.72 2.77
C LYS A 145 -2.75 -1.79 2.07
N TYR A 146 -3.34 -2.25 0.96
CA TYR A 146 -4.34 -1.48 0.24
C TYR A 146 -5.54 -1.13 1.14
N ILE A 147 -6.07 -2.10 1.89
CA ILE A 147 -7.18 -1.89 2.83
C ILE A 147 -6.80 -0.87 3.91
N LEU A 148 -5.60 -0.99 4.49
CA LEU A 148 -5.11 -0.07 5.52
C LEU A 148 -4.97 1.36 4.98
N LEU A 149 -4.37 1.53 3.79
CA LEU A 149 -4.22 2.84 3.14
C LEU A 149 -5.59 3.41 2.71
N TYR A 150 -6.48 2.58 2.19
CA TYR A 150 -7.84 3.00 1.84
C TYR A 150 -8.63 3.43 3.08
N LYS A 151 -8.46 2.77 4.23
CA LYS A 151 -9.08 3.22 5.49
C LYS A 151 -8.51 4.57 5.96
N ALA A 152 -7.21 4.79 5.80
CA ALA A 152 -6.54 6.02 6.22
C ALA A 152 -6.81 7.22 5.29
N TYR A 153 -6.89 7.00 3.97
CA TYR A 153 -6.93 8.05 2.95
C TYR A 153 -8.17 7.99 2.04
N GLY A 154 -8.79 6.83 1.88
CA GLY A 154 -9.84 6.56 0.88
C GLY A 154 -11.14 7.32 1.09
N LYS A 155 -11.45 7.80 2.31
CA LYS A 155 -12.59 8.69 2.54
C LYS A 155 -12.44 10.05 1.83
N MET A 156 -11.20 10.52 1.64
CA MET A 156 -10.91 11.80 0.96
C MET A 156 -10.70 11.62 -0.55
N VAL A 157 -10.28 10.44 -1.01
CA VAL A 157 -9.70 10.25 -2.36
C VAL A 157 -10.55 9.30 -3.22
N ARG A 158 -11.88 9.47 -3.22
CA ARG A 158 -12.84 8.52 -3.82
C ARG A 158 -12.70 8.28 -5.34
N SER A 159 -11.76 8.94 -6.03
CA SER A 159 -11.76 9.10 -7.49
C SER A 159 -10.95 8.07 -8.32
N LYS A 160 -10.04 7.24 -7.76
CA LYS A 160 -9.17 6.35 -8.61
C LYS A 160 -9.00 4.89 -8.17
N ALA A 161 -9.84 4.37 -7.26
CA ALA A 161 -9.72 3.00 -6.75
C ALA A 161 -9.78 1.90 -7.84
N LYS A 162 -10.53 2.11 -8.95
CA LYS A 162 -10.69 1.12 -10.03
C LYS A 162 -9.37 0.75 -10.72
N ASN A 163 -8.46 1.71 -10.93
CA ASN A 163 -7.20 1.46 -11.65
C ASN A 163 -6.20 0.63 -10.82
N ILE A 164 -6.23 0.77 -9.49
CA ILE A 164 -5.35 -0.02 -8.60
C ILE A 164 -5.82 -1.48 -8.54
N ILE A 165 -7.14 -1.71 -8.49
CA ILE A 165 -7.71 -3.08 -8.53
C ILE A 165 -7.35 -3.76 -9.86
N LEU A 166 -7.48 -3.05 -10.98
CA LEU A 166 -7.08 -3.56 -12.30
C LEU A 166 -5.58 -3.89 -12.36
N TYR A 167 -4.72 -3.03 -11.78
CA TYR A 167 -3.29 -3.29 -11.68
C TYR A 167 -2.98 -4.55 -10.87
N ILE A 168 -3.60 -4.71 -9.69
CA ILE A 168 -3.46 -5.91 -8.85
C ILE A 168 -3.88 -7.15 -9.63
N LEU A 169 -5.03 -7.09 -10.31
CA LEU A 169 -5.55 -8.20 -11.11
C LEU A 169 -4.63 -8.56 -12.28
N THR A 170 -4.01 -7.55 -12.91
CA THR A 170 -3.07 -7.76 -14.04
C THR A 170 -1.78 -8.41 -13.58
N VAL A 171 -1.18 -7.89 -12.49
CA VAL A 171 0.01 -8.50 -11.86
C VAL A 171 -0.31 -9.93 -11.41
N PHE A 172 -1.48 -10.15 -10.83
CA PHE A 172 -1.95 -11.48 -10.45
C PHE A 172 -2.08 -12.43 -11.64
N SER A 173 -2.69 -11.96 -12.74
CA SER A 173 -2.89 -12.78 -13.94
C SER A 173 -1.55 -13.15 -14.59
N MET A 174 -0.59 -12.21 -14.64
CA MET A 174 0.76 -12.48 -15.14
C MET A 174 1.52 -13.48 -14.25
N LEU A 175 1.41 -13.33 -12.92
CA LEU A 175 1.96 -14.31 -11.98
C LEU A 175 1.33 -15.68 -12.19
N PHE A 176 0.00 -15.74 -12.27
CA PHE A 176 -0.74 -16.98 -12.43
C PHE A 176 -0.34 -17.73 -13.72
N ILE A 177 -0.25 -17.03 -14.85
CA ILE A 177 0.15 -17.64 -16.14
C ILE A 177 1.59 -18.15 -16.06
N ASN A 178 2.52 -17.36 -15.50
CA ASN A 178 3.91 -17.80 -15.32
C ASN A 178 3.99 -19.02 -14.39
N TYR A 179 3.24 -19.02 -13.29
CA TYR A 179 3.18 -20.14 -12.37
C TYR A 179 2.61 -21.39 -12.99
N TYR A 180 1.48 -21.27 -13.67
CA TYR A 180 0.86 -22.40 -14.33
C TYR A 180 1.82 -23.05 -15.33
N THR A 181 2.50 -22.23 -16.14
CA THR A 181 3.48 -22.69 -17.12
C THR A 181 4.69 -23.35 -16.44
N PHE A 182 5.20 -22.74 -15.36
CA PHE A 182 6.33 -23.26 -14.59
C PHE A 182 6.00 -24.60 -13.91
N ILE A 183 4.90 -24.64 -13.16
CA ILE A 183 4.42 -25.83 -12.44
C ILE A 183 4.26 -26.99 -13.41
N TYR A 184 3.57 -26.78 -14.54
CA TYR A 184 3.31 -27.83 -15.53
C TYR A 184 4.60 -28.47 -16.10
N HIS A 185 5.71 -27.73 -16.14
CA HIS A 185 6.98 -28.20 -16.70
C HIS A 185 8.03 -28.53 -15.63
N VAL A 186 7.75 -28.29 -14.34
CA VAL A 186 8.77 -28.34 -13.27
C VAL A 186 9.42 -29.71 -13.14
N ASN A 187 8.65 -30.79 -13.35
CA ASN A 187 9.15 -32.17 -13.26
C ASN A 187 10.17 -32.50 -14.37
N LYS A 188 10.09 -31.81 -15.51
CA LYS A 188 10.98 -32.00 -16.68
C LYS A 188 12.13 -30.98 -16.72
N MET A 189 12.12 -29.98 -15.85
CA MET A 189 13.12 -28.91 -15.83
C MET A 189 14.37 -29.27 -15.03
N ASN A 190 15.51 -28.72 -15.46
CA ASN A 190 16.74 -28.74 -14.67
C ASN A 190 16.56 -27.87 -13.41
N VAL A 191 17.07 -28.35 -12.27
CA VAL A 191 16.99 -27.65 -10.96
C VAL A 191 17.52 -26.21 -11.06
N TRP A 192 18.56 -25.97 -11.84
CA TRP A 192 19.11 -24.62 -12.06
C TRP A 192 18.13 -23.66 -12.73
N ILE A 193 17.34 -24.16 -13.68
CA ILE A 193 16.30 -23.38 -14.35
C ILE A 193 15.18 -23.05 -13.34
N SER A 194 14.83 -24.00 -12.47
CA SER A 194 13.87 -23.77 -11.38
C SER A 194 14.35 -22.71 -10.39
N VAL A 195 15.64 -22.73 -10.00
CA VAL A 195 16.25 -21.69 -9.15
C VAL A 195 16.22 -20.33 -9.83
N LEU A 196 16.59 -20.25 -11.11
CA LEU A 196 16.58 -18.99 -11.85
C LEU A 196 15.15 -18.42 -11.95
N HIS A 197 14.16 -19.26 -12.23
CA HIS A 197 12.76 -18.86 -12.27
C HIS A 197 12.28 -18.36 -10.90
N PHE A 198 12.64 -19.06 -9.82
CA PHE A 198 12.37 -18.61 -8.44
C PHE A 198 12.89 -17.19 -8.19
N ILE A 199 14.15 -16.93 -8.54
CA ILE A 199 14.77 -15.61 -8.34
C ILE A 199 14.07 -14.55 -9.18
N LEU A 200 13.83 -14.82 -10.47
CA LEU A 200 13.18 -13.87 -11.39
C LEU A 200 11.79 -13.49 -10.91
N VAL A 201 11.01 -14.47 -10.44
CA VAL A 201 9.67 -14.21 -9.95
C VAL A 201 9.71 -13.49 -8.60
N GLY A 202 10.65 -13.83 -7.71
CA GLY A 202 10.88 -13.08 -6.47
C GLY A 202 11.20 -11.61 -6.74
N VAL A 203 12.07 -11.33 -7.71
CA VAL A 203 12.39 -9.96 -8.16
C VAL A 203 11.17 -9.27 -8.75
N TYR A 204 10.40 -9.96 -9.60
CA TYR A 204 9.18 -9.42 -10.20
C TYR A 204 8.14 -9.05 -9.14
N ILE A 205 7.93 -9.90 -8.13
CA ILE A 205 7.03 -9.62 -7.00
C ILE A 205 7.52 -8.40 -6.23
N MET A 206 8.83 -8.31 -5.95
CA MET A 206 9.39 -7.14 -5.26
C MET A 206 9.18 -5.82 -6.01
N ILE A 207 9.38 -5.83 -7.33
CA ILE A 207 9.21 -4.64 -8.16
C ILE A 207 7.72 -4.30 -8.30
N SER A 208 6.89 -5.29 -8.60
CA SER A 208 5.47 -5.09 -8.92
C SER A 208 4.63 -4.77 -7.68
N LEU A 209 5.02 -5.27 -6.51
CA LEU A 209 4.38 -5.01 -5.23
C LEU A 209 5.18 -4.00 -4.39
N ASP A 210 5.80 -2.98 -5.02
CA ASP A 210 6.48 -1.92 -4.27
C ASP A 210 5.50 -1.15 -3.38
N TYR A 211 5.50 -1.53 -2.11
CA TYR A 211 4.75 -0.93 -1.05
C TYR A 211 4.97 0.58 -0.93
N THR A 212 6.16 1.06 -1.29
CA THR A 212 6.54 2.47 -1.22
C THR A 212 5.82 3.29 -2.29
N PHE A 213 5.66 2.72 -3.48
CA PHE A 213 4.90 3.35 -4.56
C PHE A 213 3.43 3.52 -4.20
N LEU A 214 2.78 2.49 -3.65
CA LEU A 214 1.37 2.55 -3.25
C LEU A 214 1.12 3.65 -2.21
N GLU A 215 1.99 3.73 -1.19
CA GLU A 215 1.90 4.72 -0.13
C GLU A 215 2.14 6.15 -0.62
N LYS A 216 3.17 6.35 -1.47
CA LYS A 216 3.41 7.64 -2.14
C LYS A 216 2.20 8.06 -2.97
N ASN A 217 1.60 7.13 -3.72
CA ASN A 217 0.47 7.44 -4.59
C ASN A 217 -0.74 7.93 -3.77
N PHE A 218 -1.11 7.22 -2.69
CA PHE A 218 -2.17 7.68 -1.78
C PHE A 218 -1.84 9.04 -1.13
N TYR A 219 -0.59 9.26 -0.74
CA TYR A 219 -0.14 10.53 -0.15
C TYR A 219 -0.25 11.70 -1.16
N TYR A 220 0.22 11.52 -2.38
CA TYR A 220 0.11 12.54 -3.43
C TYR A 220 -1.34 12.84 -3.79
N GLN A 221 -2.20 11.81 -3.86
CA GLN A 221 -3.61 12.03 -4.13
C GLN A 221 -4.31 12.79 -2.99
N LYS A 222 -3.91 12.58 -1.73
CA LYS A 222 -4.39 13.38 -0.59
C LYS A 222 -4.01 14.86 -0.77
N ILE A 223 -2.74 15.16 -1.09
CA ILE A 223 -2.29 16.54 -1.31
C ILE A 223 -3.09 17.19 -2.44
N LEU A 224 -3.24 16.47 -3.56
CA LEU A 224 -3.98 16.98 -4.71
C LEU A 224 -5.44 17.31 -4.35
N TYR A 225 -6.09 16.44 -3.59
CA TYR A 225 -7.46 16.66 -3.11
C TYR A 225 -7.55 17.88 -2.18
N GLN A 226 -6.63 18.02 -1.22
CA GLN A 226 -6.60 19.17 -0.32
C GLN A 226 -6.45 20.49 -1.09
N ASN A 227 -5.57 20.53 -2.08
CA ASN A 227 -5.39 21.70 -2.93
C ASN A 227 -6.67 22.01 -3.72
N GLN A 228 -7.32 21.00 -4.33
CA GLN A 228 -8.57 21.19 -5.07
C GLN A 228 -9.70 21.73 -4.17
N GLN A 229 -9.80 21.23 -2.94
CA GLN A 229 -10.78 21.72 -1.96
C GLN A 229 -10.52 23.19 -1.61
N GLU A 230 -9.25 23.58 -1.39
CA GLU A 230 -8.89 24.98 -1.11
C GLU A 230 -9.22 25.90 -2.29
N TYR A 231 -8.93 25.48 -3.51
CA TYR A 231 -9.31 26.23 -4.72
C TYR A 231 -10.82 26.38 -4.86
N LEU A 232 -11.60 25.33 -4.57
CA LEU A 232 -13.06 25.40 -4.58
C LEU A 232 -13.58 26.41 -3.56
N THR A 233 -13.10 26.37 -2.32
CA THR A 233 -13.50 27.33 -1.28
C THR A 233 -13.17 28.77 -1.67
N LYS A 234 -11.99 29.04 -2.23
CA LYS A 234 -11.65 30.38 -2.74
C LYS A 234 -12.56 30.81 -3.88
N THR A 235 -12.87 29.90 -4.80
CA THR A 235 -13.78 30.19 -5.93
C THR A 235 -15.20 30.47 -5.45
N GLU A 236 -15.69 29.72 -4.46
CA GLU A 236 -17.01 29.95 -3.85
C GLU A 236 -17.07 31.30 -3.11
N SER A 237 -15.99 31.67 -2.39
CA SER A 237 -15.88 33.01 -1.78
C SER A 237 -15.99 34.10 -2.83
N LEU A 238 -15.15 34.04 -3.88
CA LEU A 238 -15.16 35.02 -4.97
C LEU A 238 -16.51 35.08 -5.68
N LEU A 239 -17.19 33.95 -5.85
CA LEU A 239 -18.52 33.91 -6.43
C LEU A 239 -19.57 34.60 -5.54
N ASN A 240 -19.48 34.42 -4.22
CA ASN A 240 -20.35 35.10 -3.28
C ASN A 240 -20.07 36.61 -3.25
N ASP A 241 -18.81 37.01 -3.20
CA ASP A 241 -18.41 38.43 -3.28
C ASP A 241 -18.95 39.07 -4.57
N TYR A 242 -18.85 38.37 -5.70
CA TYR A 242 -19.42 38.83 -6.97
C TYR A 242 -20.95 38.92 -6.94
N ARG A 243 -21.64 37.97 -6.29
CA ARG A 243 -23.10 38.02 -6.12
C ARG A 243 -23.52 39.21 -5.27
N GLU A 244 -22.82 39.47 -4.16
CA GLU A 244 -23.09 40.62 -3.29
C GLU A 244 -22.87 41.93 -4.05
N LEU A 245 -21.77 42.06 -4.79
CA LEU A 245 -21.52 43.21 -5.66
C LEU A 245 -22.65 43.40 -6.68
N LYS A 246 -23.07 42.33 -7.36
CA LYS A 246 -24.18 42.39 -8.33
C LYS A 246 -25.49 42.82 -7.68
N HIS A 247 -25.80 42.31 -6.49
CA HIS A 247 -26.99 42.70 -5.73
C HIS A 247 -26.93 44.18 -5.33
N GLY A 248 -25.81 44.64 -4.78
CA GLY A 248 -25.61 46.06 -4.43
C GLY A 248 -25.78 46.99 -5.64
N TRP A 249 -25.20 46.64 -6.80
CA TRP A 249 -25.40 47.42 -8.03
C TRP A 249 -26.85 47.42 -8.51
N LYS A 250 -27.54 46.28 -8.43
CA LYS A 250 -28.97 46.20 -8.76
C LYS A 250 -29.80 47.10 -7.85
N ASP A 251 -29.50 47.15 -6.56
CA ASP A 251 -30.21 47.97 -5.59
C ASP A 251 -29.98 49.46 -5.86
N TYR A 252 -28.75 49.87 -6.20
CA TYR A 252 -28.47 51.24 -6.64
C TYR A 252 -29.25 51.63 -7.90
N LEU A 253 -29.24 50.78 -8.93
CA LEU A 253 -30.00 51.02 -10.17
C LEU A 253 -31.51 51.09 -9.93
N THR A 254 -32.02 50.26 -9.02
CA THR A 254 -33.44 50.28 -8.63
C THR A 254 -33.77 51.58 -7.88
N GLY A 255 -32.89 52.03 -6.99
CA GLY A 255 -33.01 53.33 -6.31
C GLY A 255 -33.08 54.49 -7.31
N PHE A 256 -32.17 54.54 -8.28
CA PHE A 256 -32.20 55.53 -9.37
C PHE A 256 -33.51 55.49 -10.16
N SER A 257 -34.02 54.29 -10.47
CA SER A 257 -35.28 54.15 -11.21
C SER A 257 -36.50 54.71 -10.45
N GLY A 258 -36.50 54.63 -9.12
CA GLY A 258 -37.58 55.16 -8.27
C GLY A 258 -37.73 56.68 -8.36
N PHE A 259 -36.62 57.41 -8.48
CA PHE A 259 -36.62 58.86 -8.64
C PHE A 259 -36.93 59.31 -10.08
N ILE A 260 -36.50 58.53 -11.09
CA ILE A 260 -36.70 58.89 -12.51
C ILE A 260 -38.14 58.61 -12.97
N TYR A 261 -38.73 57.50 -12.50
CA TYR A 261 -40.07 57.03 -12.91
C TYR A 261 -41.15 57.25 -11.83
N GLY A 262 -40.81 57.91 -10.72
CA GLY A 262 -41.76 58.32 -9.70
C GLY A 262 -42.79 59.34 -10.22
N GLY A 263 -43.95 59.42 -9.55
CA GLY A 263 -45.05 60.31 -9.95
C GLY A 263 -44.69 61.80 -9.92
N GLU A 264 -43.77 62.19 -9.05
CA GLU A 264 -43.15 63.53 -8.99
C GLU A 264 -41.64 63.38 -9.17
N LYS A 265 -41.06 64.14 -10.12
CA LYS A 265 -39.63 64.08 -10.41
C LYS A 265 -38.86 64.99 -9.46
N ASP A 266 -38.32 64.41 -8.40
CA ASP A 266 -37.45 65.09 -7.44
C ASP A 266 -35.98 64.98 -7.86
N TRP A 267 -35.50 66.02 -8.55
CA TRP A 267 -34.14 66.07 -9.07
C TRP A 267 -33.08 66.34 -7.99
N GLU A 268 -33.44 67.04 -6.91
CA GLU A 268 -32.51 67.32 -5.81
C GLU A 268 -32.21 66.05 -5.02
N ALA A 269 -33.25 65.24 -4.72
CA ALA A 269 -33.08 63.95 -4.08
C ALA A 269 -32.30 62.95 -4.95
N LEU A 270 -32.47 62.99 -6.27
CA LEU A 270 -31.69 62.16 -7.20
C LEU A 270 -30.19 62.50 -7.17
N VAL A 271 -29.84 63.80 -7.15
CA VAL A 271 -28.44 64.25 -7.05
C VAL A 271 -27.84 63.83 -5.72
N ALA A 272 -28.56 64.03 -4.61
CA ALA A 272 -28.10 63.59 -3.28
C ALA A 272 -27.91 62.06 -3.21
N TYR A 273 -28.81 61.28 -3.84
CA TYR A 273 -28.66 59.82 -3.93
C TYR A 273 -27.45 59.41 -4.78
N TYR A 274 -27.23 60.07 -5.92
CA TYR A 274 -26.06 59.85 -6.76
C TYR A 274 -24.76 60.11 -6.00
N GLU A 275 -24.65 61.24 -5.29
CA GLU A 275 -23.49 61.58 -4.48
C GLU A 275 -23.26 60.55 -3.36
N SER A 276 -24.32 60.07 -2.72
CA SER A 276 -24.23 59.00 -1.71
C SER A 276 -23.72 57.67 -2.29
N VAL A 277 -24.13 57.30 -3.51
CA VAL A 277 -23.63 56.09 -4.18
C VAL A 277 -22.16 56.27 -4.57
N VAL A 278 -21.77 57.44 -5.08
CA VAL A 278 -20.37 57.75 -5.42
C VAL A 278 -19.48 57.70 -4.18
N GLU A 279 -19.93 58.25 -3.05
CA GLU A 279 -19.20 58.21 -1.79
C GLU A 279 -19.03 56.77 -1.28
N LYS A 280 -20.11 55.96 -1.28
CA LYS A 280 -20.07 54.56 -0.84
C LYS A 280 -19.23 53.66 -1.73
N THR A 281 -19.14 53.95 -3.03
CA THR A 281 -18.38 53.15 -4.00
C THR A 281 -16.92 53.60 -4.12
N LYS A 282 -16.55 54.74 -3.54
CA LYS A 282 -15.19 55.30 -3.58
C LYS A 282 -14.14 54.35 -3.02
N ASP A 283 -14.48 53.62 -1.96
CA ASP A 283 -13.57 52.70 -1.28
C ASP A 283 -13.47 51.31 -1.94
N LEU A 284 -14.44 50.91 -2.75
CA LEU A 284 -14.38 49.67 -3.55
C LEU A 284 -13.25 49.69 -4.60
N SER A 285 -12.78 50.89 -4.97
CA SER A 285 -11.67 51.06 -5.92
C SER A 285 -10.29 50.75 -5.30
N LYS A 286 -10.18 50.70 -3.97
CA LYS A 286 -8.91 50.42 -3.27
C LYS A 286 -8.69 48.94 -2.95
N ASP A 287 -9.75 48.18 -2.68
CA ASP A 287 -9.66 46.76 -2.27
C ASP A 287 -9.62 45.77 -3.45
N SER A 288 -9.83 46.23 -4.69
CA SER A 288 -9.87 45.37 -5.88
C SER A 288 -8.51 45.16 -6.57
N LEU A 289 -7.42 45.73 -6.03
CA LEU A 289 -6.06 45.67 -6.61
C LEU A 289 -4.93 45.32 -5.61
N SER A 290 -5.26 44.92 -4.36
CA SER A 290 -4.27 44.45 -3.38
C SER A 290 -4.31 42.94 -3.20
#